data_AF-A0A2V2AMU7-F1
#
_entry.id   AF-A0A2V2AMU7-F1
#
_cell.length_a   1.000
_cell.length_b   1.000
_cell.length_c   1.000
_cell.angle_alpha   90.00
_cell.angle_beta   90.00
_cell.angle_gamma   90.00
#
_symmetry.space_group_name_H-M   'P 1'
#
loop_
_entity.id
_entity.type
_entity.pdbx_description
1 polymer ?
#
loop_
_entity_poly.entity_id
_entity_poly.type
_entity_poly.pdbx_seq_one_letter_code
_entity_poly.pdbx_strand_id
1 'polypeptide(L)' 'MDSMGTQWRTGACGATGLDYGVLPNVMRLIGIPAKDRPGVFQDIRVMESEAIAVMADANDNSP' A
#
# COMPACT_ATOMS: atom_id res chain seq x y z
N MET A 1 2.69 16.96 -1.50
CA MET A 1 1.31 16.58 -1.80
C MET A 1 1.28 15.07 -1.76
N ASP A 2 0.62 14.48 -0.78
CA ASP A 2 0.54 13.02 -0.66
C ASP A 2 -0.17 12.46 -1.90
N SER A 3 0.57 11.69 -2.70
CA SER A 3 0.11 11.22 -4.01
C SER A 3 -0.76 9.96 -3.93
N MET A 4 -0.86 9.36 -2.74
CA MET A 4 -1.69 8.20 -2.42
C MET A 4 -1.91 8.15 -0.90
N GLY A 5 -3.13 7.82 -0.44
CA GLY A 5 -3.44 7.83 1.00
C GLY A 5 -4.52 6.87 1.50
N THR A 6 -5.51 6.51 0.69
CA THR A 6 -6.69 5.73 1.17
C THR A 6 -6.96 4.45 0.37
N GLN A 7 -5.93 3.89 -0.27
CA GLN A 7 -6.09 2.83 -1.27
C GLN A 7 -6.12 1.41 -0.70
N TRP A 8 -6.56 1.25 0.55
CA TRP A 8 -6.65 -0.04 1.21
C TRP A 8 -7.92 -0.78 0.81
N ARG A 9 -7.78 -2.03 0.38
CA ARG A 9 -8.86 -3.00 0.29
C ARG A 9 -9.11 -3.55 1.68
N THR A 10 -10.33 -3.42 2.17
CA THR A 10 -10.76 -3.93 3.47
C THR A 10 -11.75 -5.08 3.29
N GLY A 11 -11.59 -6.13 4.10
CA GLY A 11 -12.51 -7.24 4.21
C GLY A 11 -13.23 -7.23 5.57
N ALA A 12 -13.98 -8.29 5.88
CA ALA A 12 -14.72 -8.42 7.14
C ALA A 12 -13.82 -8.35 8.40
N CYS A 13 -12.50 -8.54 8.25
CA CYS A 13 -11.51 -8.48 9.33
C CYS A 13 -10.55 -7.27 9.22
N GLY A 14 -10.94 -6.20 8.51
CA GLY A 14 -10.09 -5.01 8.34
C GLY A 14 -9.26 -5.02 7.05
N ALA A 15 -8.16 -4.25 7.03
CA ALA A 15 -7.32 -4.05 5.84
C ALA A 15 -6.64 -5.36 5.41
N THR A 16 -6.77 -5.71 4.13
CA THR A 16 -6.23 -6.96 3.55
C THR A 16 -5.12 -6.70 2.54
N GLY A 17 -5.02 -5.50 1.98
CA GLY A 17 -3.96 -5.11 1.05
C GLY A 17 -4.24 -3.78 0.36
N LEU A 18 -3.22 -3.20 -0.27
CA LEU A 18 -3.30 -2.03 -1.12
C LEU A 18 -3.81 -2.43 -2.51
N ASP A 19 -4.58 -1.54 -3.13
CA ASP A 19 -4.98 -1.70 -4.52
C ASP A 19 -3.80 -1.37 -5.46
N TYR A 20 -3.19 -2.41 -6.03
CA TYR A 20 -2.11 -2.25 -6.99
C TYR A 20 -2.55 -1.70 -8.35
N GLY A 21 -3.85 -1.70 -8.66
CA GLY A 21 -4.38 -1.23 -9.94
C GLY A 21 -4.09 0.25 -10.21
N VAL A 22 -3.92 1.06 -9.15
CA VAL A 22 -3.62 2.49 -9.28
C VAL A 22 -2.13 2.81 -9.36
N LEU A 23 -1.25 1.89 -8.95
CA LEU A 23 0.19 2.13 -8.86
C LEU A 23 0.82 2.58 -10.18
N PRO A 24 0.51 2.00 -11.35
CA PRO A 24 1.08 2.46 -12.61
C PRO A 24 0.74 3.92 -12.93
N ASN A 25 -0.48 4.36 -12.59
CA ASN A 25 -0.94 5.72 -12.83
C ASN A 25 -0.27 6.71 -11.88
N VAL A 26 -0.16 6.36 -10.60
CA VAL A 26 0.52 7.19 -9.60
C VAL A 26 2.01 7.29 -9.92
N MET A 27 2.69 6.17 -10.22
CA MET A 27 4.10 6.15 -10.62
C MET A 27 4.35 7.01 -11.85
N ARG A 28 3.43 7.01 -12.82
CA ARG A 28 3.48 7.92 -13.98
C ARG A 28 3.27 9.38 -13.58
N LEU A 29 2.32 9.67 -12.71
CA LEU A 29 1.99 11.02 -12.25
C LEU A 29 3.18 11.68 -11.54
N ILE A 30 3.90 10.94 -10.70
CA ILE A 30 5.06 11.45 -9.93
C ILE A 30 6.40 11.28 -10.67
N GLY A 31 6.37 10.79 -11.91
CA GLY A 31 7.55 10.74 -12.77
C GLY A 31 8.54 9.61 -12.50
N ILE A 32 8.11 8.48 -11.92
CA ILE A 32 8.97 7.31 -11.73
C ILE A 32 9.31 6.67 -13.09
N PRO A 33 10.62 6.56 -13.44
CA PRO A 33 11.04 5.90 -14.67
C PRO A 33 10.60 4.44 -14.72
N ALA A 34 10.23 3.96 -15.91
CA ALA A 34 9.72 2.59 -16.08
C ALA A 34 10.70 1.50 -15.60
N LYS A 35 12.01 1.75 -15.73
CA LYS A 35 13.09 0.87 -15.25
C LYS A 35 13.12 0.72 -13.72
N ASP A 36 12.64 1.71 -12.98
CA ASP A 36 12.72 1.75 -11.52
C ASP A 36 11.42 1.24 -10.86
N ARG A 37 10.33 1.16 -11.63
CA ARG A 37 9.01 0.68 -11.15
C ARG A 37 9.04 -0.71 -10.51
N PRO A 38 9.78 -1.71 -11.02
CA PRO A 38 9.86 -3.02 -10.36
C PRO A 38 10.46 -2.94 -8.96
N GLY A 39 11.45 -2.07 -8.74
CA GLY A 39 12.05 -1.85 -7.42
C GLY A 39 11.07 -1.17 -6.47
N VAL A 40 10.48 -0.06 -6.92
CA VAL A 40 9.46 0.66 -6.12
C VAL A 40 8.27 -0.24 -5.78
N PHE A 41 7.86 -1.12 -6.69
CA PHE A 41 6.81 -2.09 -6.42
C PHE A 41 7.18 -3.07 -5.30
N GLN A 42 8.43 -3.57 -5.27
CA GLN A 42 8.90 -4.42 -4.18
C GLN A 42 8.93 -3.66 -2.84
N ASP A 43 9.41 -2.42 -2.84
CA ASP A 43 9.43 -1.59 -1.63
C ASP A 43 8.01 -1.37 -1.07
N ILE A 44 7.03 -1.13 -1.94
CA ILE A 44 5.61 -1.00 -1.55
C ILE A 44 5.10 -2.30 -0.92
N ARG A 45 5.46 -3.48 -1.45
CA ARG A 45 5.04 -4.77 -0.88
C ARG A 45 5.61 -5.00 0.52
N VAL A 46 6.86 -4.60 0.76
CA VAL A 46 7.47 -4.67 2.09
C VAL A 46 6.73 -3.76 3.05
N MET A 47 6.50 -2.49 2.67
CA MET A 47 5.75 -1.55 3.49
C MET A 47 4.30 -2.00 3.76
N GLU A 48 3.65 -2.61 2.77
CA GLU A 48 2.29 -3.15 2.92
C GLU A 48 2.23 -4.29 3.93
N SER A 49 3.19 -5.23 3.87
CA SER A 49 3.26 -6.35 4.82
C SER A 49 3.34 -5.86 6.26
N GLU A 50 4.22 -4.88 6.52
CA GLU A 50 4.37 -4.29 7.84
C GLU A 50 3.12 -3.51 8.27
N ALA A 51 2.53 -2.74 7.35
CA ALA A 51 1.32 -1.99 7.64
C ALA A 51 0.12 -2.90 7.98
N ILE A 52 -0.04 -4.03 7.28
CA ILE A 52 -1.09 -5.02 7.61
C ILE A 52 -0.86 -5.60 9.00
N ALA A 53 0.38 -5.97 9.34
CA ALA A 53 0.71 -6.50 10.67
C ALA A 53 0.38 -5.49 11.78
N VAL A 54 0.78 -4.23 11.61
CA VAL A 54 0.48 -3.15 12.57
C VAL A 54 -1.02 -2.88 12.69
N MET A 55 -1.76 -2.90 11.57
CA MET A 55 -3.22 -2.73 11.58
C MET A 55 -3.93 -3.89 12.25
N ALA A 56 -3.44 -5.12 12.08
CA ALA A 56 -3.97 -6.31 12.77
C ALA A 56 -3.74 -6.20 14.28
N ASP A 57 -2.52 -5.88 14.72
CA ASP A 57 -2.20 -5.67 16.14
C ASP A 57 -3.06 -4.57 16.77
N ALA A 58 -3.28 -3.45 16.06
CA ALA A 58 -4.13 -2.37 16.54
C ALA A 58 -5.61 -2.76 16.70
N ASN A 59 -6.11 -3.67 15.86
CA ASN A 59 -7.46 -4.21 15.99
C ASN A 59 -7.58 -5.19 17.17
N ASP A 60 -6.56 -6.04 17.39
CA ASP A 60 -6.53 -6.98 18.52
C ASP A 60 -6.36 -6.28 19.87
N ASN A 61 -5.72 -5.11 19.90
CA ASN A 61 -5.48 -4.33 21.11
C ASN A 61 -6.56 -3.25 21.36
N SER A 62 -7.71 -3.34 20.69
CA SER A 62 -8.90 -2.52 20.99
C SER A 62 -9.58 -3.00 22.28
N PRO A 63 -9.91 -2.11 23.23
CA PRO A 63 -10.49 -2.46 24.52
C PRO A 63 -11.91 -3.01 24.45
#